data_AF-A0A662GCB5-F1
#
_entry.id   AF-A0A662GCB5-F1
#
_cell.length_a   1.000
_cell.length_b   1.000
_cell.length_c   1.000
_cell.angle_alpha   90.00
_cell.angle_beta   90.00
_cell.angle_gamma   90.00
#
_symmetry.space_group_name_H-M   'P 1'
#
loop_
_entity.id
_entity.type
_entity.pdbx_description
1 polymer ?
#
loop_
_entity_poly.entity_id
_entity_poly.type
_entity_poly.pdbx_seq_one_letter_code
_entity_poly.pdbx_strand_id
1 'polypeptide(L)'
;PDLFEEVFVEYPFRVFKTRGFNPIVSIESGVVKMVLFKPNRILVEYSAPNDTYLYVRQVKYPGWNAYVDGERVHIEEYYPDIPSYVVLFEGVLTNYKVPFMKVEVPAGEHRLELSFRRVTVGNTLTLATVLIIVLLNALYPLATKGFRILHARYRGI
;
A
#
# COMPACT_ATOMS: atom_id res chain seq x y z
N PRO A 1 -18.10 2.36 -25.92
CA PRO A 1 -17.86 3.27 -27.08
C PRO A 1 -17.83 4.76 -26.71
N ASP A 2 -18.58 5.22 -25.69
CA ASP A 2 -18.59 6.64 -25.28
C ASP A 2 -17.63 7.03 -24.13
N LEU A 3 -17.03 6.06 -23.43
CA LEU A 3 -16.16 6.33 -22.28
C LEU A 3 -14.73 6.75 -22.66
N PHE A 4 -14.29 6.42 -23.88
CA PHE A 4 -12.91 6.57 -24.30
C PHE A 4 -12.79 7.37 -25.60
N GLU A 5 -11.78 8.22 -25.67
CA GLU A 5 -11.30 8.87 -26.88
C GLU A 5 -10.02 8.17 -27.35
N GLU A 6 -9.92 7.86 -28.63
CA GLU A 6 -8.67 7.37 -29.23
C GLU A 6 -7.72 8.57 -29.38
N VAL A 7 -6.52 8.47 -28.81
CA VAL A 7 -5.55 9.58 -28.76
C VAL A 7 -4.30 9.32 -29.61
N PHE A 8 -4.05 8.07 -29.98
CA PHE A 8 -2.89 7.69 -30.78
C PHE A 8 -3.14 6.39 -31.55
N VAL A 9 -2.68 6.35 -32.80
CA VAL A 9 -2.73 5.18 -33.67
C VAL A 9 -1.42 5.08 -34.45
N GLU A 10 -0.65 4.04 -34.16
CA GLU A 10 0.49 3.60 -34.97
C GLU A 10 0.52 2.08 -34.93
N TYR A 11 0.25 1.43 -36.06
CA TYR A 11 0.09 -0.03 -36.11
C TYR A 11 1.33 -0.75 -35.53
N PRO A 12 1.15 -1.72 -34.60
CA PRO A 12 -0.10 -2.35 -34.15
C PRO A 12 -0.77 -1.70 -32.92
N PHE A 13 -0.25 -0.57 -32.45
CA PHE A 13 -0.67 0.08 -31.20
C PHE A 13 -1.78 1.10 -31.42
N ARG A 14 -2.74 1.08 -30.50
CA ARG A 14 -3.79 2.08 -30.35
C ARG A 14 -3.87 2.48 -28.89
N VAL A 15 -3.84 3.79 -28.62
CA VAL A 15 -3.94 4.31 -27.25
C VAL A 15 -5.25 5.03 -27.09
N PHE A 16 -5.92 4.74 -25.98
CA PHE A 16 -7.20 5.32 -25.61
C PHE A 16 -7.06 6.08 -24.29
N LYS A 17 -7.79 7.17 -24.14
CA LYS A 17 -7.91 7.95 -22.92
C LYS A 17 -9.37 8.05 -22.52
N THR A 18 -9.67 8.13 -21.23
CA THR A 18 -11.05 8.30 -20.76
C THR A 18 -11.53 9.74 -20.98
N ARG A 19 -12.74 9.90 -21.52
CA ARG A 19 -13.37 11.22 -21.74
C ARG A 19 -13.81 11.92 -20.45
N GLY A 20 -14.06 11.15 -19.40
CA GLY A 20 -14.51 11.64 -18.10
C GLY A 20 -13.70 11.09 -16.94
N PHE A 21 -14.13 11.43 -15.72
CA PHE A 21 -13.57 10.90 -14.48
C PHE A 21 -13.82 9.39 -14.42
N ASN A 22 -12.76 8.59 -14.60
CA ASN A 22 -12.79 7.14 -14.45
C ASN A 22 -11.91 6.75 -13.25
N PRO A 23 -12.42 6.94 -12.03
CA PRO A 23 -11.66 6.67 -10.82
C PRO A 23 -11.34 5.19 -10.69
N ILE A 24 -10.26 4.90 -9.98
CA ILE A 24 -9.95 3.54 -9.52
C ILE A 24 -10.96 3.03 -8.48
N VAL A 25 -11.89 3.87 -8.02
CA VAL A 25 -12.90 3.57 -7.01
C VAL A 25 -14.30 3.74 -7.59
N SER A 26 -15.18 2.78 -7.35
CA SER A 26 -16.62 2.87 -7.64
C SER A 26 -17.44 2.58 -6.40
N ILE A 27 -18.63 3.18 -6.29
CA ILE A 27 -19.57 2.94 -5.19
C ILE A 27 -20.80 2.20 -5.72
N GLU A 28 -21.31 1.24 -4.94
CA GLU A 28 -22.50 0.46 -5.31
C GLU A 28 -23.77 1.31 -5.33
N SER A 29 -23.98 2.12 -4.28
CA SER A 29 -25.08 3.09 -4.16
C SER A 29 -24.54 4.43 -3.65
N GLY A 30 -24.65 5.49 -4.46
CA GLY A 30 -24.19 6.83 -4.11
C GLY A 30 -23.28 7.46 -5.17
N VAL A 31 -22.46 8.42 -4.77
CA VAL A 31 -21.58 9.19 -5.64
C VAL A 31 -20.19 9.30 -5.02
N VAL A 32 -19.16 8.95 -5.80
CA VAL A 32 -17.77 9.27 -5.48
C VAL A 32 -17.49 10.70 -5.94
N LYS A 33 -17.21 11.60 -4.99
CA LYS A 33 -16.99 13.03 -5.25
C LYS A 33 -15.53 13.33 -5.62
N MET A 34 -14.60 12.67 -4.94
CA MET A 34 -13.16 12.87 -5.15
C MET A 34 -12.41 11.56 -4.91
N VAL A 35 -11.34 11.35 -5.69
CA VAL A 35 -10.32 10.35 -5.39
C VAL A 35 -8.94 11.00 -5.48
N LEU A 36 -8.17 10.93 -4.40
CA LEU A 36 -6.74 11.25 -4.40
C LEU A 36 -5.95 9.95 -4.30
N PHE A 37 -5.17 9.65 -5.33
CA PHE A 37 -4.33 8.45 -5.38
C PHE A 37 -2.85 8.79 -5.21
N LYS A 38 -2.22 8.18 -4.21
CA LYS A 38 -0.77 8.19 -3.96
C LYS A 38 -0.29 6.75 -3.76
N PRO A 39 1.01 6.46 -3.98
CA PRO A 39 1.54 5.09 -3.91
C PRO A 39 1.19 4.33 -2.61
N ASN A 40 1.13 5.03 -1.48
CA ASN A 40 0.87 4.46 -0.16
C ASN A 40 -0.44 4.95 0.48
N ARG A 41 -1.28 5.69 -0.26
CA ARG A 41 -2.48 6.31 0.29
C ARG A 41 -3.53 6.55 -0.80
N ILE A 42 -4.77 6.13 -0.55
CA ILE A 42 -5.92 6.44 -1.40
C ILE A 42 -6.94 7.14 -0.52
N LEU A 43 -7.36 8.34 -0.91
CA LEU A 43 -8.45 9.05 -0.24
C LEU A 43 -9.65 9.10 -1.18
N VAL A 44 -10.82 8.84 -0.63
CA VAL A 44 -12.09 8.84 -1.35
C VAL A 44 -13.08 9.66 -0.54
N GLU A 45 -13.60 10.72 -1.15
CA GLU A 45 -14.75 11.45 -0.61
C GLU A 45 -16.00 10.96 -1.34
N TYR A 46 -17.03 10.57 -0.58
CA TYR A 46 -18.24 9.99 -1.14
C TYR A 46 -19.50 10.50 -0.43
N SER A 47 -20.64 10.32 -1.10
CA SER A 47 -21.97 10.49 -0.51
C SER A 47 -22.82 9.28 -0.85
N ALA A 48 -23.43 8.64 0.13
CA ALA A 48 -24.28 7.46 -0.06
C ALA A 48 -25.64 7.64 0.63
N PRO A 49 -26.76 7.19 0.03
CA PRO A 49 -28.08 7.27 0.65
C PRO A 49 -28.32 6.18 1.69
N ASN A 50 -27.56 5.09 1.65
CA ASN A 50 -27.63 3.94 2.54
C ASN A 50 -26.22 3.35 2.73
N ASP A 51 -26.04 2.52 3.76
CA ASP A 51 -24.81 1.74 3.95
C ASP A 51 -24.57 0.90 2.70
N THR A 52 -23.34 0.91 2.21
CA THR A 52 -23.02 0.46 0.85
C THR A 52 -21.56 0.00 0.76
N TYR A 53 -21.19 -0.58 -0.38
CA TYR A 53 -19.80 -0.92 -0.66
C TYR A 53 -19.11 0.06 -1.60
N LEU A 54 -17.87 0.39 -1.29
CA LEU A 54 -16.89 0.94 -2.22
C LEU A 54 -16.00 -0.19 -2.75
N TYR A 55 -15.87 -0.26 -4.06
CA TYR A 55 -14.98 -1.16 -4.78
C TYR A 55 -13.77 -0.38 -5.26
N VAL A 56 -12.58 -0.85 -4.90
CA VAL A 56 -11.32 -0.20 -5.24
C VAL A 56 -10.52 -1.15 -6.13
N ARG A 57 -10.24 -0.73 -7.37
CA ARG A 57 -9.41 -1.43 -8.38
C ARG A 57 -7.92 -1.41 -8.00
N GLN A 58 -7.62 -1.85 -6.79
CA GLN A 58 -6.31 -1.98 -6.19
C GLN A 58 -6.25 -3.33 -5.48
N VAL A 59 -5.17 -4.09 -5.73
CA VAL A 59 -4.97 -5.42 -5.15
C VAL A 59 -4.84 -5.32 -3.63
N LYS A 60 -5.56 -6.18 -2.92
CA LYS A 60 -5.45 -6.34 -1.47
C LYS A 60 -4.17 -7.11 -1.13
N TYR A 61 -3.08 -6.37 -0.98
CA TYR A 61 -1.85 -6.89 -0.41
C TYR A 61 -1.78 -6.70 1.12
N PRO A 62 -1.11 -7.60 1.85
CA PRO A 62 -0.84 -7.38 3.27
C PRO A 62 -0.14 -6.03 3.52
N GLY A 63 -0.69 -5.24 4.44
CA GLY A 63 -0.19 -3.89 4.78
C GLY A 63 -1.16 -2.76 4.48
N TRP A 64 -2.23 -3.01 3.71
CA TRP A 64 -3.33 -2.06 3.58
C TRP A 64 -4.19 -1.99 4.84
N ASN A 65 -4.64 -0.77 5.16
CA ASN A 65 -5.55 -0.48 6.25
C ASN A 65 -6.58 0.53 5.74
N ALA A 66 -7.83 0.40 6.16
CA ALA A 66 -8.92 1.28 5.77
C ALA A 66 -9.47 2.03 6.99
N TYR A 67 -9.85 3.28 6.78
CA TYR A 67 -10.47 4.13 7.79
C TYR A 67 -11.61 4.95 7.17
N VAL A 68 -12.78 4.95 7.79
CA VAL A 68 -13.86 5.90 7.46
C VAL A 68 -13.86 6.96 8.55
N ASP A 69 -13.62 8.21 8.16
CA ASP A 69 -13.52 9.36 9.08
C ASP A 69 -12.55 9.16 10.26
N GLY A 70 -11.52 8.33 10.05
CA GLY A 70 -10.51 8.00 11.05
C GLY A 70 -10.79 6.71 11.84
N GLU A 71 -12.00 6.16 11.76
CA GLU A 71 -12.34 4.88 12.38
C GLU A 71 -11.94 3.71 11.48
N ARG A 72 -11.24 2.73 12.05
CA ARG A 72 -10.73 1.59 11.29
C ARG A 72 -11.87 0.69 10.83
N VAL A 73 -11.92 0.38 9.54
CA VAL A 73 -12.87 -0.55 8.93
C VAL A 73 -12.16 -1.74 8.28
N HIS A 74 -12.91 -2.81 8.01
CA HIS A 74 -12.36 -4.00 7.37
C HIS A 74 -12.20 -3.82 5.86
N ILE A 75 -11.19 -4.47 5.28
CA ILE A 75 -10.99 -4.55 3.83
C ILE A 75 -11.33 -5.97 3.39
N GLU A 76 -12.42 -6.10 2.66
CA GLU A 76 -12.83 -7.33 1.98
C GLU A 76 -12.15 -7.47 0.62
N GLU A 77 -12.29 -8.66 0.04
CA GLU A 77 -11.80 -8.98 -1.31
C GLU A 77 -12.99 -9.10 -2.26
N TYR A 78 -12.81 -8.58 -3.48
CA TYR A 78 -13.67 -8.92 -4.59
C TYR A 78 -12.84 -9.28 -5.82
N TYR A 79 -13.40 -10.09 -6.69
CA TYR A 79 -12.72 -10.69 -7.83
C TYR A 79 -13.44 -10.25 -9.11
N PRO A 80 -13.08 -9.09 -9.69
CA PRO A 80 -13.69 -8.65 -10.93
C PRO A 80 -13.34 -9.62 -12.07
N ASP A 81 -14.27 -9.78 -13.00
CA ASP A 81 -14.02 -10.51 -14.23
C ASP A 81 -13.12 -9.68 -15.14
N ILE A 82 -11.82 -9.99 -15.12
CA ILE A 82 -10.80 -9.34 -15.94
C ILE A 82 -10.28 -10.40 -16.91
N PRO A 83 -10.59 -10.30 -18.22
CA PRO A 83 -9.96 -11.12 -19.22
C PRO A 83 -8.44 -10.93 -19.16
N SER A 84 -7.73 -12.00 -18.78
CA SER A 84 -6.28 -11.97 -18.62
C SER A 84 -5.67 -13.22 -19.23
N TYR A 85 -4.53 -13.07 -19.90
CA TYR A 85 -3.75 -14.18 -20.43
C TYR A 85 -2.35 -14.12 -19.80
N VAL A 86 -2.02 -15.11 -18.98
CA VAL A 86 -0.69 -15.24 -18.38
C VAL A 86 0.02 -16.40 -19.04
N VAL A 87 1.07 -16.10 -19.79
CA VAL A 87 1.91 -17.12 -20.44
C VAL A 87 2.86 -17.69 -19.40
N LEU A 88 2.75 -19.00 -19.15
CA LEU A 88 3.64 -19.78 -18.32
C LEU A 88 4.51 -20.67 -19.21
N PHE A 89 5.56 -21.25 -18.62
CA PHE A 89 6.45 -22.18 -19.33
C PHE A 89 5.72 -23.41 -19.90
N GLU A 90 4.59 -23.81 -19.29
CA GLU A 90 3.81 -25.00 -19.65
C GLU A 90 2.42 -24.69 -20.25
N GLY A 91 2.09 -23.42 -20.55
CA GLY A 91 0.80 -23.09 -21.14
C GLY A 91 0.31 -21.67 -20.88
N VAL A 92 -0.98 -21.43 -21.06
CA VAL A 92 -1.61 -20.13 -20.85
C VAL A 92 -2.69 -20.24 -19.77
N LEU A 93 -2.54 -19.47 -18.70
CA LEU A 93 -3.62 -19.26 -17.74
C LEU A 93 -4.53 -18.15 -18.27
N THR A 94 -5.82 -18.45 -18.33
CA THR A 94 -6.86 -17.48 -18.69
C THR A 94 -7.66 -17.08 -17.46
N ASN A 95 -8.17 -15.85 -17.43
CA ASN A 95 -9.07 -15.34 -16.39
C ASN A 95 -8.53 -15.51 -14.96
N TYR A 96 -7.31 -15.03 -14.76
CA TYR A 96 -6.63 -15.06 -13.46
C TYR A 96 -7.40 -14.21 -12.45
N LYS A 97 -7.72 -14.82 -11.30
CA LYS A 97 -8.46 -14.17 -10.21
C LYS A 97 -7.56 -13.25 -9.42
N VAL A 98 -7.82 -11.94 -9.50
CA VAL A 98 -7.08 -10.93 -8.74
C VAL A 98 -7.93 -10.42 -7.58
N PRO A 99 -7.43 -10.49 -6.32
CA PRO A 99 -8.18 -10.03 -5.15
C PRO A 99 -8.08 -8.51 -5.02
N PHE A 100 -9.06 -7.78 -5.53
CA PHE A 100 -9.17 -6.33 -5.34
C PHE A 100 -9.89 -5.99 -4.03
N MET A 101 -9.75 -4.75 -3.56
CA MET A 101 -10.30 -4.31 -2.27
C MET A 101 -11.76 -3.88 -2.36
N LYS A 102 -12.58 -4.37 -1.44
CA LYS A 102 -13.95 -3.91 -1.21
C LYS A 102 -14.06 -3.43 0.24
N VAL A 103 -14.77 -2.34 0.48
CA VAL A 103 -14.92 -1.76 1.82
C VAL A 103 -16.39 -1.39 2.03
N GLU A 104 -16.98 -1.89 3.11
CA GLU A 104 -18.30 -1.45 3.58
C GLU A 104 -18.17 -0.05 4.19
N VAL A 105 -19.06 0.86 3.80
CA VAL A 105 -19.04 2.25 4.24
C VAL A 105 -20.45 2.74 4.58
N PRO A 106 -20.60 3.59 5.61
CA PRO A 106 -21.90 4.06 6.07
C PRO A 106 -22.56 5.04 5.10
N ALA A 107 -23.89 5.15 5.22
CA ALA A 107 -24.70 6.19 4.60
C ALA A 107 -24.28 7.59 5.06
N GLY A 108 -24.40 8.58 4.20
CA GLY A 108 -24.05 9.98 4.47
C GLY A 108 -22.85 10.45 3.66
N GLU A 109 -22.28 11.58 4.09
CA GLU A 109 -21.07 12.14 3.49
C GLU A 109 -19.86 11.84 4.36
N HIS A 110 -18.93 11.07 3.82
CA HIS A 110 -17.78 10.60 4.57
C HIS A 110 -16.52 10.53 3.71
N ARG A 111 -15.40 10.31 4.38
CA ARG A 111 -14.11 10.10 3.75
C ARG A 111 -13.54 8.73 4.10
N LEU A 112 -13.36 7.90 3.07
CA LEU A 112 -12.59 6.67 3.16
C LEU A 112 -11.11 6.96 2.90
N GLU A 113 -10.25 6.50 3.81
CA GLU A 113 -8.81 6.52 3.68
C GLU A 113 -8.24 5.11 3.69
N LEU A 114 -7.60 4.73 2.58
CA LEU A 114 -6.76 3.55 2.50
C LEU A 114 -5.30 3.96 2.69
N SER A 115 -4.61 3.33 3.63
CA SER A 115 -3.20 3.57 3.91
C SER A 115 -2.40 2.28 3.86
N PHE A 116 -1.34 2.27 3.05
CA PHE A 116 -0.41 1.17 2.96
C PHE A 116 0.79 1.41 3.87
N ARG A 117 1.01 0.48 4.81
CA ARG A 117 2.20 0.47 5.66
C ARG A 117 2.73 -0.95 5.76
N ARG A 118 3.91 -1.18 5.17
CA ARG A 118 4.62 -2.46 5.30
C ARG A 118 5.70 -2.36 6.37
N VAL A 119 5.50 -3.04 7.48
CA VAL A 119 6.58 -3.36 8.42
C VAL A 119 7.09 -4.76 8.06
N THR A 120 8.37 -4.88 7.75
CA THR A 120 9.00 -6.16 7.39
C THR A 120 9.88 -6.66 8.53
N VAL A 121 10.21 -7.96 8.52
CA VAL A 121 11.23 -8.52 9.43
C VAL A 121 12.57 -7.81 9.24
N GLY A 122 12.91 -7.44 8.00
CA GLY A 122 14.10 -6.65 7.69
C GLY A 122 14.16 -5.31 8.41
N ASN A 123 13.03 -4.62 8.59
CA ASN A 123 12.99 -3.37 9.37
C ASN A 123 13.40 -3.59 10.83
N THR A 124 12.93 -4.69 11.42
CA THR A 124 13.25 -5.06 12.82
C THR A 124 14.71 -5.46 12.95
N LEU A 125 15.23 -6.27 12.02
CA LEU A 125 16.64 -6.68 12.00
C LEU A 125 17.58 -5.48 11.79
N THR A 126 17.20 -4.54 10.93
CA THR A 126 17.94 -3.30 10.71
C THR A 126 18.00 -2.48 11.98
N LEU A 127 16.85 -2.28 12.66
CA LEU A 127 16.79 -1.56 13.92
C LEU A 127 17.65 -2.23 15.00
N ALA A 128 17.56 -3.56 15.13
CA ALA A 128 18.37 -4.32 16.08
C ALA A 128 19.87 -4.17 15.79
N THR A 129 20.28 -4.29 14.52
CA THR A 129 21.67 -4.10 14.09
C THR A 129 22.16 -2.70 14.43
N VAL A 130 21.37 -1.66 14.15
CA VAL A 130 21.69 -0.27 14.48
C VAL A 130 21.88 -0.10 15.99
N LEU A 131 20.97 -0.66 16.80
CA LEU A 131 21.07 -0.59 18.27
C LEU A 131 22.33 -1.29 18.78
N ILE A 132 22.67 -2.46 18.23
CA ILE A 132 23.89 -3.20 18.59
C ILE A 132 25.13 -2.38 18.24
N ILE A 133 25.20 -1.78 17.05
CA ILE A 133 26.33 -0.94 16.64
C ILE A 133 26.47 0.28 17.57
N VAL A 134 25.37 0.95 17.92
CA VAL A 134 25.38 2.09 18.85
C VAL A 134 25.87 1.65 20.23
N LEU A 135 25.39 0.51 20.74
CA LEU A 135 25.83 -0.04 22.03
C LEU A 135 27.32 -0.39 22.04
N LEU A 136 27.81 -1.07 21.00
CA LEU A 136 29.23 -1.41 20.88
C LEU A 136 30.11 -0.15 20.84
N ASN A 137 29.71 0.87 20.09
CA ASN A 137 30.43 2.14 20.04
C ASN A 137 30.41 2.89 21.37
N ALA A 138 29.31 2.85 22.11
CA ALA A 138 29.21 3.47 23.43
C ALA A 138 30.05 2.75 24.50
N LEU A 139 30.13 1.42 24.42
CA LEU A 139 30.87 0.58 25.37
C LEU A 139 32.38 0.49 25.07
N TYR A 140 32.79 0.64 23.80
CA TYR A 140 34.19 0.63 23.37
C TYR A 140 35.11 1.62 24.14
N PRO A 141 34.77 2.90 24.33
CA PRO A 141 35.60 3.84 25.09
C PRO A 141 35.65 3.51 26.59
N LEU A 142 34.62 2.88 27.16
CA LEU A 142 34.58 2.46 28.56
C LEU A 142 35.54 1.28 28.81
N ALA A 143 35.53 0.29 27.91
CA ALA A 143 36.43 -0.86 27.97
C ALA A 143 37.90 -0.47 27.76
N THR A 144 38.19 0.43 26.81
CA THR A 144 39.56 0.86 26.48
C THR A 144 40.15 1.82 27.53
N LYS A 145 39.34 2.70 28.16
CA LYS A 145 39.79 3.51 29.31
C LYS A 145 40.16 2.63 30.50
N GLY A 146 39.38 1.60 30.81
CA GLY A 146 39.70 0.64 31.88
C GLY A 146 41.02 -0.09 31.67
N PHE A 147 41.29 -0.52 30.42
CA PHE A 147 42.54 -1.21 30.07
C PHE A 147 43.78 -0.30 30.16
N ARG A 148 43.68 0.98 29.75
CA ARG A 148 44.75 1.97 29.86
C ARG A 148 45.14 2.27 31.31
N ILE A 149 44.15 2.35 32.22
CA ILE A 149 44.39 2.60 33.65
C ILE A 149 45.09 1.39 34.30
N LEU A 150 44.70 0.16 33.94
CA LEU A 150 45.34 -1.05 34.47
C LEU A 150 46.79 -1.19 33.99
N HIS A 151 47.06 -0.87 32.72
CA HIS A 151 48.40 -1.01 32.14
C HIS A 151 49.39 0.07 32.64
N ALA A 152 48.90 1.29 32.92
CA ALA A 152 49.70 2.33 33.56
C ALA A 152 50.10 1.97 35.00
N ARG A 153 49.26 1.22 35.72
CA ARG A 153 49.54 0.75 37.09
C ARG A 153 50.60 -0.36 37.15
N TYR A 154 50.77 -1.12 36.07
CA TYR A 154 51.75 -2.21 35.96
C TYR A 154 53.16 -1.78 35.53
N ARG A 155 53.34 -0.57 34.97
CA ARG A 155 54.66 -0.01 34.59
C ARG A 155 55.25 0.97 35.63
N GLY A 156 54.57 1.18 36.75
CA GLY A 156 55.01 2.07 37.83
C GLY A 156 55.60 1.36 39.05
N ILE A 157 56.06 0.10 38.89
CA ILE A 157 56.82 -0.67 39.88
C ILE A 157 58.18 -0.98 39.28
#